data_AF-T1BSI1-F1
#
_entry.id   AF-T1BSI1-F1
#
_cell.length_a   1.000
_cell.length_b   1.000
_cell.length_c   1.000
_cell.angle_alpha   90.00
_cell.angle_beta   90.00
_cell.angle_gamma   90.00
#
_symmetry.space_group_name_H-M   'P 1'
#
loop_
_entity.id
_entity.type
_entity.pdbx_description
1 polymer ?
#
loop_
_entity_poly.entity_id
_entity_poly.type
_entity_poly.pdbx_seq_one_letter_code
_entity_poly.pdbx_strand_id
1 'polypeptide(L)'
;SATQPFAQNGTSVSYAGASGVNQVQISPEQSISAGDTGSAVFMNIPAGNGTFTTAAAAANTGSASIGPGTVTDPSAWTPGTYTIAFTSASQYQVTNATGTVVASGSYAVSAGGTFSIAFNGIQVAFNGTPATGDHFTVASAGTASVFSTVASAISALSSSHLTSAQITTQLNTVGEQLTGALNTLDQVQASVGARINAVSAAQASAQTQQTNYQTSISQLSDTNYAAATTQLSTEELALQAAQASYASMESLSLFKYVS
;
A
#
# COMPACT_ATOMS: atom_id res chain seq x y z
N SER A 1 7.63 15.23 -18.79
CA SER A 1 8.91 15.72 -18.23
C SER A 1 9.95 14.61 -18.36
N ALA A 2 11.17 14.91 -18.81
CA ALA A 2 12.25 13.93 -19.00
C ALA A 2 13.31 14.00 -17.88
N THR A 3 12.93 14.41 -16.68
CA THR A 3 13.83 14.41 -15.52
C THR A 3 14.18 12.98 -15.14
N GLN A 4 15.48 12.66 -15.05
CA GLN A 4 15.94 11.39 -14.49
C GLN A 4 15.46 11.29 -13.03
N PRO A 5 14.64 10.29 -12.68
CA PRO A 5 13.99 10.26 -11.37
C PRO A 5 14.93 9.90 -10.24
N PHE A 6 16.00 9.15 -10.50
CA PHE A 6 16.96 8.71 -9.50
C PHE A 6 18.36 9.20 -9.85
N ALA A 7 19.03 9.84 -8.89
CA ALA A 7 20.41 10.27 -9.01
C ALA A 7 21.23 9.73 -7.85
N GLN A 8 22.33 9.05 -8.16
CA GLN A 8 23.25 8.50 -7.18
C GLN A 8 24.34 9.53 -6.83
N ASN A 9 24.65 9.64 -5.54
CA ASN A 9 25.79 10.39 -5.02
C ASN A 9 26.49 9.55 -3.94
N GLY A 10 27.65 8.97 -4.31
CA GLY A 10 28.31 7.97 -3.48
C GLY A 10 27.43 6.73 -3.27
N THR A 11 27.17 6.37 -2.01
CA THR A 11 26.27 5.27 -1.63
C THR A 11 24.81 5.70 -1.43
N SER A 12 24.52 7.00 -1.57
CA SER A 12 23.17 7.54 -1.44
C SER A 12 22.50 7.67 -2.80
N VAL A 13 21.19 7.46 -2.86
CA VAL A 13 20.36 7.70 -4.04
C VAL A 13 19.24 8.66 -3.65
N SER A 14 19.09 9.72 -4.43
CA SER A 14 18.03 10.72 -4.28
C SER A 14 16.95 10.54 -5.32
N TYR A 15 15.71 10.90 -4.98
CA TYR A 15 14.57 10.90 -5.88
C TYR A 15 14.17 12.32 -6.26
N ALA A 16 14.17 12.63 -7.56
CA ALA A 16 13.77 13.90 -8.15
C ALA A 16 12.64 13.73 -9.18
N GLY A 17 11.94 12.59 -9.15
CA GLY A 17 10.79 12.33 -10.00
C GLY A 17 9.51 13.02 -9.53
N ALA A 18 8.39 12.68 -10.19
CA ALA A 18 7.09 13.25 -9.87
C ALA A 18 6.58 12.79 -8.49
N SER A 19 5.93 13.70 -7.76
CA SER A 19 5.28 13.42 -6.48
C SER A 19 3.88 12.78 -6.61
N GLY A 20 3.35 12.71 -7.84
CA GLY A 20 2.06 12.12 -8.15
C GLY A 20 2.05 11.49 -9.53
N VAL A 21 0.91 10.88 -9.87
CA VAL A 21 0.72 10.16 -11.13
C VAL A 21 -0.48 10.73 -11.87
N ASN A 22 -0.42 10.69 -13.19
CA ASN A 22 -1.54 11.11 -14.02
C ASN A 22 -2.71 10.14 -13.85
N GLN A 23 -3.92 10.68 -13.82
CA GLN A 23 -5.14 9.89 -13.90
C GLN A 23 -5.59 9.81 -15.36
N VAL A 24 -6.08 8.66 -15.77
CA VAL A 24 -6.65 8.40 -17.10
C VAL A 24 -8.09 7.96 -16.92
N GLN A 25 -9.00 8.68 -17.57
CA GLN A 25 -10.41 8.32 -17.60
C GLN A 25 -10.61 7.10 -18.50
N ILE A 26 -11.19 6.03 -17.96
CA ILE A 26 -11.45 4.77 -18.69
C ILE A 26 -12.94 4.53 -18.94
N SER A 27 -13.81 5.25 -18.24
CA SER A 27 -15.26 5.31 -18.50
C SER A 27 -15.82 6.67 -18.07
N PRO A 28 -17.08 7.02 -18.40
CA PRO A 28 -17.67 8.31 -18.02
C PRO A 28 -17.56 8.64 -16.52
N GLU A 29 -17.56 7.62 -15.67
CA GLU A 29 -17.58 7.76 -14.21
C GLU A 29 -16.31 7.20 -13.53
N GLN A 30 -15.36 6.66 -14.29
CA GLN A 30 -14.18 5.99 -13.74
C GLN A 30 -12.87 6.51 -14.33
N SER A 31 -11.93 6.83 -13.44
CA SER A 31 -10.53 7.12 -13.77
C SER A 31 -9.60 6.23 -12.98
N ILE A 32 -8.44 5.92 -13.54
CA ILE A 32 -7.39 5.11 -12.91
C ILE A 32 -6.03 5.77 -13.04
N SER A 33 -5.11 5.42 -12.14
CA SER A 33 -3.75 5.93 -12.16
C SER A 33 -2.93 5.28 -13.27
N ALA A 34 -2.21 6.10 -14.05
CA ALA A 34 -1.40 5.64 -15.17
C ALA A 34 -0.10 4.91 -14.76
N GLY A 35 0.25 4.94 -13.47
CA GLY A 35 1.45 4.31 -12.92
C GLY A 35 1.59 4.58 -11.43
N ASP A 36 2.79 4.37 -10.91
CA ASP A 36 3.17 4.61 -9.51
C ASP A 36 4.42 5.51 -9.46
N THR A 37 4.58 6.30 -8.39
CA THR A 37 5.76 7.16 -8.25
C THR A 37 6.98 6.34 -7.83
N GLY A 38 8.17 6.70 -8.33
CA GLY A 38 9.41 6.03 -7.94
C GLY A 38 9.66 6.09 -6.43
N SER A 39 9.19 7.14 -5.75
CA SER A 39 9.25 7.22 -4.29
C SER A 39 8.41 6.15 -3.60
N ALA A 40 7.19 5.89 -4.09
CA ALA A 40 6.32 4.86 -3.53
C ALA A 40 6.87 3.45 -3.78
N VAL A 41 7.50 3.23 -4.94
CA VAL A 41 8.02 1.91 -5.31
C VAL A 41 9.37 1.60 -4.66
N PHE A 42 10.27 2.59 -4.54
CA PHE A 42 11.68 2.33 -4.21
C PHE A 42 12.23 3.09 -3.01
N MET A 43 11.58 4.17 -2.55
CA MET A 43 12.14 5.07 -1.53
C MET A 43 11.47 4.94 -0.17
N ASN A 44 10.14 4.76 -0.15
CA ASN A 44 9.32 4.86 1.04
C ASN A 44 8.91 3.48 1.57
N ILE A 45 9.88 2.58 1.75
CA ILE A 45 9.61 1.25 2.29
C ILE A 45 9.65 1.33 3.82
N PRO A 46 8.66 0.81 4.54
CA PRO A 46 8.68 0.76 6.01
C PRO A 46 10.00 0.17 6.52
N ALA A 47 10.62 0.83 7.50
CA ALA A 47 11.90 0.40 8.03
C ALA A 47 11.77 -0.70 9.09
N GLY A 48 12.81 -1.53 9.23
CA GLY A 48 12.84 -2.60 10.24
C GLY A 48 11.66 -3.56 10.05
N ASN A 49 11.03 -4.01 11.14
CA ASN A 49 9.86 -4.89 11.08
C ASN A 49 8.55 -4.19 10.70
N GLY A 50 8.64 -2.97 10.15
CA GLY A 50 7.52 -2.10 9.81
C GLY A 50 6.98 -1.25 10.98
N THR A 51 7.36 -1.56 12.22
CA THR A 51 6.95 -0.79 13.42
C THR A 51 8.14 -0.14 14.12
N PHE A 52 9.26 -0.85 14.23
CA PHE A 52 10.49 -0.33 14.81
C PHE A 52 11.73 -0.95 14.14
N THR A 53 12.85 -0.28 14.34
CA THR A 53 14.20 -0.74 13.95
C THR A 53 15.02 -1.05 15.19
N THR A 54 16.01 -1.92 15.02
CA THR A 54 17.01 -2.22 16.05
C THR A 54 18.41 -1.93 15.53
N ALA A 55 19.30 -1.53 16.44
CA ALA A 55 20.70 -1.27 16.12
C ALA A 55 21.61 -1.58 17.31
N ALA A 56 22.85 -1.98 17.02
CA ALA A 56 23.92 -2.11 18.01
C ALA A 56 24.76 -0.83 18.03
N ALA A 57 25.15 -0.36 19.23
CA ALA A 57 26.06 0.77 19.31
C ALA A 57 27.46 0.38 18.81
N ALA A 58 28.14 1.32 18.14
CA ALA A 58 29.47 1.10 17.58
C ALA A 58 30.54 0.78 18.64
N ALA A 59 30.35 1.28 19.87
CA ALA A 59 31.26 1.08 20.99
C ALA A 59 31.06 -0.26 21.73
N ASN A 60 30.08 -1.08 21.34
CA ASN A 60 29.84 -2.37 21.99
C ASN A 60 31.06 -3.28 21.84
N THR A 61 31.43 -3.95 22.93
CA THR A 61 32.61 -4.84 22.99
C THR A 61 32.24 -6.30 23.19
N GLY A 62 31.01 -6.58 23.62
CA GLY A 62 30.48 -7.93 23.70
C GLY A 62 30.23 -8.57 22.34
N SER A 63 29.84 -9.85 22.38
CA SER A 63 29.49 -10.63 21.20
C SER A 63 27.99 -10.64 20.91
N ALA A 64 27.20 -9.88 21.66
CA ALA A 64 25.76 -9.82 21.47
C ALA A 64 25.38 -9.07 20.18
N SER A 65 24.52 -9.72 19.40
CA SER A 65 23.77 -9.15 18.27
C SER A 65 22.30 -9.06 18.65
N ILE A 66 21.59 -8.10 18.06
CA ILE A 66 20.15 -7.92 18.24
C ILE A 66 19.41 -8.28 16.95
N GLY A 67 18.27 -8.96 17.08
CA GLY A 67 17.36 -9.26 15.97
C GLY A 67 16.42 -8.09 15.64
N PRO A 68 15.61 -8.19 14.57
CA PRO A 68 14.66 -7.15 14.17
C PRO A 68 13.51 -6.95 15.17
N GLY A 69 13.25 -7.96 16.01
CA GLY A 69 12.21 -7.93 17.03
C GLY A 69 10.78 -8.07 16.47
N THR A 70 9.82 -8.19 17.38
CA THR A 70 8.40 -8.36 17.06
C THR A 70 7.53 -7.49 17.96
N VAL A 71 6.35 -7.12 17.46
CA VAL A 71 5.28 -6.50 18.26
C VAL A 71 4.41 -7.62 18.83
N THR A 72 4.40 -7.76 20.16
CA THR A 72 3.62 -8.78 20.87
C THR A 72 2.28 -8.26 21.37
N ASP A 73 2.18 -6.95 21.64
CA ASP A 73 0.95 -6.26 21.97
C ASP A 73 0.96 -4.84 21.36
N PRO A 74 0.30 -4.64 20.20
CA PRO A 74 0.26 -3.35 19.53
C PRO A 74 -0.36 -2.23 20.38
N SER A 75 -1.24 -2.55 21.33
CA SER A 75 -1.90 -1.56 22.18
C SER A 75 -1.00 -1.01 23.29
N ALA A 76 0.03 -1.79 23.66
CA ALA A 76 1.03 -1.39 24.65
C ALA A 76 2.25 -0.68 24.03
N TRP A 77 2.41 -0.73 22.69
CA TRP A 77 3.52 -0.07 22.01
C TRP A 77 3.37 1.45 22.02
N THR A 78 4.38 2.12 22.55
CA THR A 78 4.50 3.57 22.51
C THR A 78 5.65 3.95 21.57
N PRO A 79 5.36 4.57 20.40
CA PRO A 79 6.39 5.03 19.47
C PRO A 79 7.41 5.95 20.14
N GLY A 80 8.68 5.75 19.84
CA GLY A 80 9.79 6.52 20.41
C GLY A 80 11.13 5.86 20.15
N THR A 81 12.17 6.41 20.79
CA THR A 81 13.50 5.82 20.83
C THR A 81 13.78 5.31 22.24
N TYR A 82 14.28 4.09 22.30
CA TYR A 82 14.62 3.38 23.52
C TYR A 82 16.05 2.85 23.42
N THR A 83 16.74 2.85 24.54
CA THR A 83 18.09 2.30 24.69
C THR A 83 18.05 1.16 25.68
N ILE A 84 18.46 -0.02 25.24
CA ILE A 84 18.68 -1.20 26.07
C ILE A 84 20.16 -1.19 26.47
N ALA A 85 20.44 -1.00 27.74
CA ALA A 85 21.77 -0.96 28.34
C ALA A 85 22.01 -2.24 29.16
N PHE A 86 23.14 -2.90 28.94
CA PHE A 86 23.58 -4.02 29.78
C PHE A 86 24.43 -3.49 30.94
N THR A 87 23.85 -3.46 32.14
CA THR A 87 24.44 -2.82 33.33
C THR A 87 25.33 -3.74 34.15
N SER A 88 25.24 -5.05 33.93
CA SER A 88 26.16 -6.07 34.48
C SER A 88 26.15 -7.30 33.58
N ALA A 89 26.86 -8.36 33.96
CA ALA A 89 26.85 -9.66 33.24
C ALA A 89 25.48 -10.35 33.20
N SER A 90 24.50 -9.92 34.00
CA SER A 90 23.18 -10.53 34.08
C SER A 90 22.02 -9.54 34.20
N GLN A 91 22.28 -8.23 34.21
CA GLN A 91 21.26 -7.19 34.38
C GLN A 91 21.21 -6.25 33.18
N TYR A 92 20.00 -5.81 32.83
CA TYR A 92 19.76 -4.80 31.82
C TYR A 92 18.82 -3.70 32.32
N GLN A 93 18.87 -2.56 31.63
CA GLN A 93 17.95 -1.44 31.80
C GLN A 93 17.52 -0.92 30.43
N VAL A 94 16.25 -0.59 30.27
CA VAL A 94 15.70 0.07 29.09
C VAL A 94 15.27 1.47 29.47
N THR A 95 15.82 2.47 28.79
CA THR A 95 15.44 3.88 28.96
C THR A 95 14.80 4.42 27.69
N ASN A 96 13.85 5.33 27.82
CA ASN A 96 13.35 6.11 26.69
C ASN A 96 14.31 7.28 26.36
N ALA A 97 13.97 8.07 25.34
CA ALA A 97 14.76 9.23 24.91
C ALA A 97 14.94 10.33 25.98
N THR A 98 14.09 10.37 27.01
CA THR A 98 14.22 11.34 28.13
C THR A 98 15.07 10.79 29.28
N GLY A 99 15.60 9.57 29.17
CA GLY A 99 16.35 8.89 30.22
C GLY A 99 15.48 8.23 31.29
N THR A 100 14.15 8.20 31.10
CA THR A 100 13.26 7.51 32.03
C THR A 100 13.38 6.01 31.82
N VAL A 101 13.56 5.26 32.91
CA VAL A 101 13.57 3.79 32.89
C VAL A 101 12.16 3.27 32.64
N VAL A 102 11.98 2.54 31.54
CA VAL A 102 10.69 1.94 31.16
C VAL A 102 10.65 0.43 31.40
N ALA A 103 11.82 -0.21 31.48
CA ALA A 103 11.96 -1.60 31.87
C ALA A 103 13.35 -1.85 32.45
N SER A 104 13.50 -2.86 33.29
CA SER A 104 14.79 -3.35 33.77
C SER A 104 14.60 -4.76 34.31
N GLY A 105 15.66 -5.55 34.34
CA GLY A 105 15.58 -6.87 34.94
C GLY A 105 16.84 -7.69 34.73
N SER A 106 16.74 -8.95 35.14
CA SER A 106 17.74 -9.95 34.85
C SER A 106 17.51 -10.58 33.49
N TYR A 107 18.59 -10.92 32.80
CA TYR A 107 18.58 -11.80 31.63
C TYR A 107 19.53 -12.97 31.89
N ALA A 108 19.20 -14.12 31.30
CA ALA A 108 20.04 -15.31 31.35
C ALA A 108 20.29 -15.76 29.92
N VAL A 109 21.56 -15.90 29.56
CA VAL A 109 21.97 -16.41 28.25
C VAL A 109 21.75 -17.93 28.25
N SER A 110 20.85 -18.41 27.40
CA SER A 110 20.57 -19.85 27.28
C SER A 110 21.70 -20.59 26.53
N ALA A 111 21.65 -21.93 26.54
CA ALA A 111 22.55 -22.74 25.73
C ALA A 111 22.40 -22.36 24.23
N GLY A 112 23.50 -21.95 23.60
CA GLY A 112 23.48 -21.39 22.23
C GLY A 112 23.48 -19.86 22.17
N GLY A 113 23.59 -19.17 23.32
CA GLY A 113 23.84 -17.74 23.36
C GLY A 113 22.60 -16.87 23.22
N THR A 114 21.38 -17.42 23.33
CA THR A 114 20.16 -16.66 23.04
C THR A 114 19.40 -16.26 24.29
N PHE A 115 18.77 -15.09 24.23
CA PHE A 115 17.82 -14.58 25.22
C PHE A 115 16.93 -13.50 24.58
N SER A 116 15.88 -13.07 25.26
CA SER A 116 15.02 -11.98 24.79
C SER A 116 14.74 -10.97 25.89
N ILE A 117 14.47 -9.74 25.47
CA ILE A 117 14.01 -8.65 26.32
C ILE A 117 12.69 -8.16 25.75
N ALA A 118 11.69 -8.02 26.61
CA ALA A 118 10.37 -7.51 26.26
C ALA A 118 10.03 -6.29 27.11
N PHE A 119 9.44 -5.28 26.48
CA PHE A 119 8.97 -4.05 27.13
C PHE A 119 7.95 -3.38 26.21
N ASN A 120 7.01 -2.62 26.78
CA ASN A 120 6.02 -1.82 26.02
C ASN A 120 5.40 -2.57 24.82
N GLY A 121 4.97 -3.83 24.99
CA GLY A 121 4.31 -4.59 23.92
C GLY A 121 5.21 -5.02 22.75
N ILE A 122 6.53 -4.94 22.90
CA ILE A 122 7.50 -5.46 21.92
C ILE A 122 8.45 -6.46 22.57
N GLN A 123 9.06 -7.29 21.74
CA GLN A 123 10.11 -8.23 22.12
C GLN A 123 11.26 -8.17 21.14
N VAL A 124 12.49 -8.12 21.66
CA VAL A 124 13.72 -8.24 20.87
C VAL A 124 14.52 -9.45 21.33
N ALA A 125 15.02 -10.21 20.37
CA ALA A 125 15.88 -11.35 20.62
C ALA A 125 17.35 -10.94 20.48
N PHE A 126 18.19 -11.54 21.31
CA PHE A 126 19.64 -11.39 21.28
C PHE A 126 20.31 -12.73 21.02
N ASN A 127 21.44 -12.70 20.33
CA ASN A 127 22.36 -13.83 20.20
C ASN A 127 23.78 -13.39 20.55
N GLY A 128 24.45 -14.13 21.44
CA GLY A 128 25.76 -13.82 21.96
C GLY A 128 25.71 -13.33 23.41
N THR A 129 26.84 -12.85 23.93
CA THR A 129 26.94 -12.35 25.31
C THR A 129 27.34 -10.88 25.29
N PRO A 130 26.49 -9.97 25.79
CA PRO A 130 26.83 -8.56 25.88
C PRO A 130 27.86 -8.33 26.99
N ALA A 131 28.74 -7.36 26.79
CA ALA A 131 29.60 -6.85 27.84
C ALA A 131 28.86 -5.81 28.68
N THR A 132 29.33 -5.60 29.92
CA THR A 132 28.81 -4.50 30.74
C THR A 132 29.15 -3.16 30.07
N GLY A 133 28.14 -2.31 29.90
CA GLY A 133 28.25 -1.05 29.16
C GLY A 133 27.88 -1.16 27.68
N ASP A 134 27.54 -2.35 27.17
CA ASP A 134 27.00 -2.46 25.81
C ASP A 134 25.58 -1.87 25.75
N HIS A 135 25.28 -1.19 24.63
CA HIS A 135 23.98 -0.57 24.38
C HIS A 135 23.41 -0.94 23.01
N PHE A 136 22.10 -1.11 22.96
CA PHE A 136 21.34 -1.35 21.73
C PHE A 136 20.16 -0.40 21.68
N THR A 137 19.81 0.03 20.47
CA THR A 137 18.72 0.99 20.26
C THR A 137 17.51 0.27 19.66
N VAL A 138 16.33 0.61 20.14
CA VAL A 138 15.06 0.35 19.48
C VAL A 138 14.43 1.70 19.14
N ALA A 139 14.13 1.95 17.87
CA ALA A 139 13.54 3.22 17.45
C ALA A 139 12.31 2.98 16.58
N SER A 140 11.31 3.85 16.67
CA SER A 140 10.18 3.84 15.74
C SER A 140 10.64 3.75 14.28
N ALA A 141 9.96 2.92 13.51
CA ALA A 141 10.26 2.76 12.10
C ALA A 141 9.98 4.06 11.36
N GLY A 142 10.97 4.53 10.61
CA GLY A 142 10.77 5.48 9.53
C GLY A 142 10.59 4.73 8.21
N THR A 143 11.14 5.29 7.16
CA THR A 143 11.25 4.64 5.85
C THR A 143 12.69 4.46 5.44
N ALA A 144 12.97 3.42 4.67
CA ALA A 144 14.23 3.23 3.97
C ALA A 144 13.96 2.98 2.48
N SER A 145 14.93 3.35 1.65
CA SER A 145 14.91 3.03 0.23
C SER A 145 15.58 1.68 -0.04
N VAL A 146 15.23 1.01 -1.14
CA VAL A 146 15.95 -0.20 -1.62
C VAL A 146 17.44 0.08 -1.78
N PHE A 147 17.78 1.31 -2.20
CA PHE A 147 19.16 1.73 -2.41
C PHE A 147 19.93 1.83 -1.10
N SER A 148 19.34 2.46 -0.07
CA SER A 148 19.94 2.52 1.26
C SER A 148 20.07 1.14 1.91
N THR A 149 19.16 0.21 1.61
CA THR A 149 19.25 -1.18 2.07
C THR A 149 20.47 -1.88 1.48
N VAL A 150 20.65 -1.80 0.16
CA VAL A 150 21.81 -2.37 -0.54
C VAL A 150 23.10 -1.69 -0.08
N ALA A 151 23.10 -0.37 0.07
CA ALA A 151 24.25 0.37 0.59
C ALA A 151 24.63 -0.08 2.01
N SER A 152 23.64 -0.32 2.87
CA SER A 152 23.86 -0.83 4.22
C SER A 152 24.43 -2.25 4.21
N ALA A 153 23.98 -3.11 3.29
CA ALA A 153 24.53 -4.45 3.09
C ALA A 153 26.00 -4.40 2.66
N ILE A 154 26.32 -3.57 1.66
CA ILE A 154 27.69 -3.35 1.19
C ILE A 154 28.56 -2.86 2.35
N SER A 155 28.10 -1.83 3.08
CA SER A 155 28.84 -1.27 4.21
C SER A 155 29.10 -2.28 5.32
N ALA A 156 28.15 -3.18 5.60
CA ALA A 156 28.33 -4.24 6.59
C ALA A 156 29.38 -5.26 6.15
N LEU A 157 29.28 -5.72 4.90
CA LEU A 157 30.14 -6.77 4.35
C LEU A 157 31.55 -6.27 4.04
N SER A 158 31.74 -4.99 3.75
CA SER A 158 33.04 -4.40 3.46
C SER A 158 33.73 -3.79 4.68
N SER A 159 33.10 -3.82 5.87
CA SER A 159 33.64 -3.16 7.05
C SER A 159 34.84 -3.90 7.63
N SER A 160 35.91 -3.16 7.91
CA SER A 160 37.08 -3.63 8.67
C SER A 160 37.03 -3.26 10.16
N HIS A 161 35.99 -2.55 10.61
CA HIS A 161 35.90 -1.98 11.96
C HIS A 161 34.71 -2.48 12.78
N LEU A 162 33.74 -3.12 12.13
CA LEU A 162 32.61 -3.74 12.83
C LEU A 162 33.02 -5.10 13.38
N THR A 163 32.56 -5.42 14.59
CA THR A 163 32.65 -6.77 15.14
C THR A 163 31.69 -7.71 14.41
N SER A 164 31.94 -9.02 14.49
CA SER A 164 31.03 -10.02 13.90
C SER A 164 29.58 -9.85 14.39
N ALA A 165 29.38 -9.50 15.66
CA ALA A 165 28.06 -9.28 16.24
C ALA A 165 27.35 -8.03 15.68
N GLN A 166 28.11 -6.97 15.43
CA GLN A 166 27.60 -5.76 14.77
C GLN A 166 27.27 -6.03 13.30
N ILE A 167 28.10 -6.80 12.58
CA ILE A 167 27.82 -7.24 11.22
C ILE A 167 26.53 -8.08 11.19
N THR A 168 26.38 -9.05 12.09
CA THR A 168 25.15 -9.86 12.20
C THR A 168 23.91 -9.00 12.45
N THR A 169 24.00 -8.03 13.37
CA THR A 169 22.90 -7.09 13.63
C THR A 169 22.53 -6.32 12.36
N GLN A 170 23.52 -5.75 11.66
CA GLN A 170 23.27 -4.98 10.45
C GLN A 170 22.69 -5.84 9.31
N LEU A 171 23.15 -7.09 9.17
CA LEU A 171 22.64 -8.02 8.16
C LEU A 171 21.22 -8.50 8.49
N ASN A 172 20.87 -8.67 9.77
CA ASN A 172 19.48 -8.93 10.19
C ASN A 172 18.56 -7.77 9.77
N THR A 173 18.97 -6.53 10.01
CA THR A 173 18.23 -5.33 9.59
C THR A 173 18.10 -5.25 8.07
N VAL A 174 19.18 -5.57 7.32
CA VAL A 174 19.15 -5.63 5.85
C VAL A 174 18.18 -6.69 5.35
N GLY A 175 18.19 -7.88 5.93
CA GLY A 175 17.29 -8.97 5.55
C GLY A 175 15.82 -8.60 5.77
N GLU A 176 15.50 -8.00 6.91
CA GLU A 176 14.16 -7.51 7.20
C GLU A 176 13.73 -6.41 6.21
N GLN A 177 14.63 -5.47 5.95
CA GLN A 177 14.37 -4.37 5.03
C GLN A 177 14.17 -4.84 3.58
N LEU A 178 14.89 -5.88 3.15
CA LEU A 178 14.72 -6.50 1.84
C LEU A 178 13.36 -7.21 1.74
N THR A 179 12.94 -7.89 2.80
CA THR A 179 11.59 -8.47 2.88
C THR A 179 10.52 -7.37 2.76
N GLY A 180 10.68 -6.24 3.47
CA GLY A 180 9.79 -5.08 3.32
C GLY A 180 9.78 -4.50 1.90
N ALA A 181 10.93 -4.48 1.23
CA ALA A 181 11.03 -4.03 -0.16
C ALA A 181 10.28 -4.96 -1.12
N LEU A 182 10.44 -6.27 -0.98
CA LEU A 182 9.73 -7.28 -1.78
C LEU A 182 8.21 -7.16 -1.57
N ASN A 183 7.76 -7.05 -0.32
CA ASN A 183 6.34 -6.85 -0.01
C ASN A 183 5.77 -5.57 -0.63
N THR A 184 6.56 -4.50 -0.69
CA THR A 184 6.16 -3.23 -1.33
C THR A 184 6.03 -3.41 -2.84
N LEU A 185 6.98 -4.10 -3.47
CA LEU A 185 6.92 -4.42 -4.90
C LEU A 185 5.72 -5.32 -5.24
N ASP A 186 5.42 -6.31 -4.41
CA ASP A 186 4.26 -7.20 -4.60
C ASP A 186 2.95 -6.42 -4.50
N GLN A 187 2.84 -5.48 -3.57
CA GLN A 187 1.67 -4.59 -3.46
C GLN A 187 1.52 -3.70 -4.70
N VAL A 188 2.62 -3.14 -5.21
CA VAL A 188 2.61 -2.35 -6.45
C VAL A 188 2.15 -3.22 -7.62
N GLN A 189 2.68 -4.44 -7.76
CA GLN A 189 2.28 -5.37 -8.82
C GLN A 189 0.79 -5.76 -8.71
N ALA A 190 0.29 -6.04 -7.51
CA ALA A 190 -1.13 -6.32 -7.29
C ALA A 190 -2.02 -5.13 -7.67
N SER A 191 -1.61 -3.91 -7.31
CA SER A 191 -2.30 -2.66 -7.69
C SER A 191 -2.31 -2.45 -9.21
N VAL A 192 -1.18 -2.68 -9.89
CA VAL A 192 -1.09 -2.67 -11.36
C VAL A 192 -2.06 -3.69 -11.96
N GLY A 193 -2.11 -4.92 -11.44
CA GLY A 193 -3.03 -5.96 -11.89
C GLY A 193 -4.50 -5.57 -11.72
N ALA A 194 -4.87 -4.97 -10.60
CA ALA A 194 -6.21 -4.45 -10.37
C ALA A 194 -6.59 -3.35 -11.39
N ARG A 195 -5.64 -2.46 -11.72
CA ARG A 195 -5.84 -1.44 -12.76
C ARG A 195 -6.00 -2.05 -14.15
N ILE A 196 -5.22 -3.07 -14.50
CA ILE A 196 -5.37 -3.80 -15.77
C ILE A 196 -6.77 -4.42 -15.86
N ASN A 197 -7.25 -5.07 -14.80
CA ASN A 197 -8.59 -5.65 -14.77
C ASN A 197 -9.68 -4.58 -14.96
N ALA A 198 -9.54 -3.42 -14.34
CA ALA A 198 -10.46 -2.29 -14.52
C ALA A 198 -10.46 -1.78 -15.97
N VAL A 199 -9.29 -1.64 -16.60
CA VAL A 199 -9.18 -1.27 -18.02
C VAL A 199 -9.87 -2.30 -18.91
N SER A 200 -9.61 -3.59 -18.70
CA SER A 200 -10.21 -4.67 -19.49
C SER A 200 -11.74 -4.69 -19.36
N ALA A 201 -12.27 -4.47 -18.16
CA ALA A 201 -13.71 -4.39 -17.93
C ALA A 201 -14.32 -3.15 -18.63
N ALA A 202 -13.67 -2.00 -18.54
CA ALA A 202 -14.10 -0.79 -19.23
C ALA A 202 -14.07 -0.96 -20.77
N GLN A 203 -13.05 -1.62 -21.30
CA GLN A 203 -12.95 -1.93 -22.73
C GLN A 203 -14.08 -2.86 -23.19
N ALA A 204 -14.39 -3.91 -22.42
CA ALA A 204 -15.50 -4.81 -22.73
C ALA A 204 -16.85 -4.07 -22.76
N SER A 205 -17.09 -3.18 -21.79
CA SER A 205 -18.29 -2.34 -21.76
C SER A 205 -18.37 -1.40 -22.97
N ALA A 206 -17.26 -0.75 -23.33
CA ALA A 206 -17.19 0.11 -24.49
C ALA A 206 -17.48 -0.64 -25.80
N GLN A 207 -16.97 -1.87 -25.94
CA GLN A 207 -17.25 -2.74 -27.09
C GLN A 207 -18.74 -3.09 -27.18
N THR A 208 -19.37 -3.47 -26.06
CA THR A 208 -20.82 -3.73 -26.02
C THR A 208 -21.62 -2.49 -26.41
N GLN A 209 -21.26 -1.32 -25.90
CA GLN A 209 -21.94 -0.08 -26.22
C GLN A 209 -21.80 0.29 -27.71
N GLN A 210 -20.62 0.05 -28.29
CA GLN A 210 -20.38 0.22 -29.72
C GLN A 210 -21.28 -0.70 -30.56
N THR A 211 -21.39 -1.99 -30.19
CA THR A 211 -22.30 -2.93 -30.85
C THR A 211 -23.75 -2.48 -30.74
N ASN A 212 -24.20 -2.03 -29.57
CA ASN A 212 -25.55 -1.51 -29.40
C ASN A 212 -25.82 -0.30 -30.30
N TYR A 213 -24.89 0.64 -30.40
CA TYR A 213 -25.02 1.77 -31.32
C TYR A 213 -25.08 1.33 -32.78
N GLN A 214 -24.28 0.35 -33.20
CA GLN A 214 -24.36 -0.22 -34.54
C GLN A 214 -25.72 -0.85 -34.81
N THR A 215 -26.25 -1.65 -33.87
CA THR A 215 -27.60 -2.25 -33.98
C THR A 215 -28.69 -1.19 -34.05
N SER A 216 -28.64 -0.17 -33.20
CA SER A 216 -29.61 0.94 -33.24
C SER A 216 -29.54 1.71 -34.57
N ILE A 217 -28.34 1.98 -35.08
CA ILE A 217 -28.16 2.62 -36.40
C ILE A 217 -28.72 1.72 -37.51
N SER A 218 -28.42 0.42 -37.51
CA SER A 218 -28.97 -0.53 -38.48
C SER A 218 -30.50 -0.56 -38.41
N GLN A 219 -31.10 -0.67 -37.23
CA GLN A 219 -32.57 -0.63 -37.08
C GLN A 219 -33.18 0.68 -37.60
N LEU A 220 -32.56 1.83 -37.30
CA LEU A 220 -33.02 3.14 -37.81
C LEU A 220 -32.84 3.30 -39.32
N SER A 221 -31.81 2.67 -39.90
CA SER A 221 -31.59 2.62 -41.35
C SER A 221 -32.55 1.66 -42.06
N ASP A 222 -32.81 0.50 -41.46
CA ASP A 222 -33.65 -0.58 -41.99
C ASP A 222 -35.14 -0.30 -41.78
N THR A 223 -35.49 0.58 -40.83
CA THR A 223 -36.85 1.09 -40.68
C THR A 223 -37.17 1.93 -41.91
N ASN A 224 -37.94 1.36 -42.83
CA ASN A 224 -38.42 2.06 -44.01
C ASN A 224 -39.35 3.21 -43.58
N TYR A 225 -38.80 4.43 -43.53
CA TYR A 225 -39.49 5.64 -43.11
C TYR A 225 -40.86 5.83 -43.80
N ALA A 226 -41.02 5.36 -45.04
CA ALA A 226 -42.30 5.42 -45.74
C ALA A 226 -43.37 4.50 -45.10
N ALA A 227 -42.99 3.28 -44.71
CA ALA A 227 -43.87 2.34 -44.02
C ALA A 227 -44.16 2.78 -42.58
N ALA A 228 -43.16 3.27 -41.85
CA ALA A 228 -43.34 3.80 -40.49
C ALA A 228 -44.22 5.06 -40.46
N THR A 229 -44.06 5.97 -41.43
CA THR A 229 -44.91 7.16 -41.58
C THR A 229 -46.35 6.76 -41.93
N THR A 230 -46.52 5.76 -42.80
CA THR A 230 -47.84 5.22 -43.14
C THR A 230 -48.51 4.60 -41.91
N GLN A 231 -47.76 3.79 -41.14
CA GLN A 231 -48.22 3.16 -39.90
C GLN A 231 -48.67 4.20 -38.86
N LEU A 232 -47.86 5.22 -38.61
CA LEU A 232 -48.18 6.32 -37.70
C LEU A 232 -49.43 7.09 -38.15
N SER A 233 -49.56 7.38 -39.45
CA SER A 233 -50.74 8.04 -40.00
C SER A 233 -52.01 7.21 -39.81
N THR A 234 -51.94 5.87 -39.97
CA THR A 234 -53.06 4.97 -39.65
C THR A 234 -53.40 4.93 -38.16
N GLU A 235 -52.41 4.97 -37.27
CA GLU A 235 -52.65 5.01 -35.82
C GLU A 235 -53.27 6.34 -35.38
N GLU A 236 -52.82 7.47 -35.94
CA GLU A 236 -53.43 8.79 -35.72
C GLU A 236 -54.88 8.85 -36.20
N LEU A 237 -55.16 8.29 -37.39
CA LEU A 237 -56.53 8.20 -37.91
C LEU A 237 -57.42 7.34 -37.01
N ALA A 238 -56.91 6.20 -36.53
CA ALA A 238 -57.63 5.33 -35.61
C ALA A 238 -57.91 6.02 -34.27
N LEU A 239 -56.94 6.79 -33.74
CA LEU A 239 -57.11 7.56 -32.52
C LEU A 239 -58.17 8.67 -32.68
N GLN A 240 -58.14 9.41 -33.79
CA GLN A 240 -59.17 10.41 -34.10
C GLN A 240 -60.55 9.77 -34.22
N ALA A 241 -60.65 8.62 -34.88
CA ALA A 241 -61.91 7.88 -35.01
C ALA A 241 -62.41 7.37 -33.64
N ALA A 242 -61.52 6.91 -32.76
CA ALA A 242 -61.86 6.52 -31.40
C ALA A 242 -62.33 7.72 -30.56
N GLN A 243 -61.67 8.88 -30.66
CA GLN A 243 -62.08 10.11 -30.00
C GLN A 243 -63.44 10.62 -30.50
N ALA A 244 -63.69 10.57 -31.82
CA ALA A 244 -64.98 10.95 -32.40
C ALA A 244 -66.11 9.98 -32.00
N SER A 245 -65.81 8.68 -31.93
CA SER A 245 -66.76 7.66 -31.46
C SER A 245 -67.09 7.83 -29.98
N TYR A 246 -66.09 8.13 -29.16
CA TYR A 246 -66.27 8.43 -27.74
C TYR A 246 -67.14 9.68 -27.53
N ALA A 247 -66.84 10.79 -28.23
CA ALA A 247 -67.64 12.01 -28.19
C ALA A 247 -69.10 11.77 -28.65
N SER A 248 -69.31 10.91 -29.66
CA SER A 248 -70.65 10.53 -30.12
C SER A 248 -71.40 9.67 -29.10
N MET A 249 -70.72 8.76 -28.39
CA MET A 249 -71.31 7.97 -27.31
C MET A 249 -71.69 8.83 -26.09
N GLU A 250 -70.85 9.81 -25.72
CA GLU A 250 -71.19 10.77 -24.65
C GLU A 250 -72.39 11.65 -25.03
N SER A 251 -72.48 12.08 -26.29
CA SER A 251 -73.66 12.79 -26.81
C SER A 251 -74.94 11.95 -26.76
N LEU A 252 -74.87 10.65 -27.04
CA LEU A 252 -76.03 9.73 -26.98
C LEU A 252 -76.46 9.40 -25.54
N SER A 253 -75.52 9.39 -24.59
CA SER A 253 -75.80 9.22 -23.16
C SER A 253 -76.60 10.40 -22.57
N LEU A 254 -76.24 11.63 -22.96
CA LEU A 254 -76.92 12.86 -22.53
C LEU A 254 -78.37 12.98 -23.05
N PHE A 255 -78.69 12.39 -24.19
CA PHE A 255 -80.08 12.32 -24.67
C PHE A 255 -80.90 11.19 -24.02
N LYS A 256 -80.26 10.19 -23.40
CA LYS A 256 -80.98 9.10 -22.71
C LYS A 256 -81.37 9.42 -21.26
N TYR A 257 -80.93 10.56 -20.72
CA TYR A 257 -81.36 11.06 -19.41
C TYR A 257 -82.56 12.02 -19.49
N VAL A 258 -83.07 12.28 -20.70
CA VAL A 258 -84.28 13.09 -20.93
C VAL A 258 -85.30 12.29 -21.76
N SER A 259 -85.77 11.18 -21.18
CA SER A 259 -87.03 10.52 -21.54
C SER A 259 -87.64 9.88 -20.31
#